data_AF-A0A968HP63-F1
#
_entry.id   AF-A0A968HP63-F1
#
_cell.length_a   1.000
_cell.length_b   1.000
_cell.length_c   1.000
_cell.angle_alpha   90.00
_cell.angle_beta   90.00
_cell.angle_gamma   90.00
#
_symmetry.space_group_name_H-M   'P 1'
#
loop_
_entity.id
_entity.type
_entity.pdbx_description
1 polymer ?
#
loop_
_entity_poly.entity_id
_entity_poly.type
_entity_poly.pdbx_seq_one_letter_code
_entity_poly.pdbx_strand_id
1 'polypeptide(L)'
;EPEPPPTEPPELEPEPPAEQPELPKPKPAPKVGVTFVFDIDDGVVQIAGRSQPIKYGSAYVVVPSNKKYSIRLKPAGSDTWQTIGKLAVEPIAPAGYVVEFHKGKLTIDQRDGGTR
;
A
#
# COMPACT_ATOMS: atom_id res chain seq x y z
N GLU A 1 -34.52 -7.07 74.37
CA GLU A 1 -33.80 -7.68 73.23
C GLU A 1 -34.08 -6.83 72.02
N PRO A 2 -33.08 -6.26 71.31
CA PRO A 2 -33.32 -5.49 70.11
C PRO A 2 -33.43 -6.42 68.88
N GLU A 3 -34.34 -6.11 67.96
CA GLU A 3 -34.55 -6.82 66.69
C GLU A 3 -33.30 -6.80 65.79
N PRO A 4 -33.05 -7.83 64.96
CA PRO A 4 -31.93 -7.83 64.02
C PRO A 4 -32.15 -6.84 62.86
N PRO A 5 -31.08 -6.28 62.27
CA PRO A 5 -31.20 -5.34 61.16
C PRO A 5 -31.64 -6.04 59.86
N PRO A 6 -32.26 -5.30 58.91
CA PRO A 6 -32.72 -5.85 57.64
C PRO A 6 -31.52 -6.24 56.76
N THR A 7 -31.61 -7.41 56.13
CA THR A 7 -30.65 -7.90 55.14
C THR A 7 -30.79 -7.11 53.84
N GLU A 8 -29.71 -6.45 53.40
CA GLU A 8 -29.65 -5.79 52.08
C GLU A 8 -29.90 -6.81 50.94
N PRO A 9 -30.58 -6.42 49.85
CA PRO A 9 -30.68 -7.25 48.66
C PRO A 9 -29.30 -7.37 47.97
N PRO A 10 -29.01 -8.48 47.29
CA PRO A 10 -27.74 -8.64 46.59
C PRO A 10 -27.64 -7.61 45.45
N GLU A 11 -26.51 -6.89 45.39
CA GLU A 11 -26.12 -6.08 44.25
C GLU A 11 -26.10 -6.97 42.99
N LEU A 12 -26.94 -6.63 42.01
CA LEU A 12 -26.89 -7.23 40.68
C LEU A 12 -25.62 -6.75 39.98
N GLU A 13 -24.67 -7.67 39.76
CA GLU A 13 -23.49 -7.43 38.94
C GLU A 13 -23.91 -6.98 37.53
N PRO A 14 -23.27 -5.96 36.93
CA PRO A 14 -23.59 -5.53 35.57
C PRO A 14 -23.16 -6.61 34.56
N GLU A 15 -24.10 -7.05 33.72
CA GLU A 15 -23.82 -7.95 32.60
C GLU A 15 -22.71 -7.37 31.70
N PRO A 16 -21.77 -8.20 31.20
CA PRO A 16 -20.72 -7.73 30.31
C PRO A 16 -21.33 -7.18 29.01
N PRO A 17 -20.75 -6.12 28.42
CA PRO A 17 -21.28 -5.52 27.20
C PRO A 17 -21.29 -6.56 26.07
N ALA A 18 -22.44 -6.68 25.41
CA ALA A 18 -22.64 -7.59 24.29
C ALA A 18 -21.53 -7.42 23.22
N GLU A 19 -20.95 -8.55 22.81
CA GLU A 19 -20.04 -8.65 21.67
C GLU A 19 -20.64 -7.93 20.46
N GLN A 20 -20.03 -6.81 20.06
CA GLN A 20 -20.37 -6.16 18.80
C GLN A 20 -19.98 -7.11 17.65
N PRO A 21 -20.86 -7.36 16.67
CA PRO A 21 -20.52 -8.19 15.53
C PRO A 21 -19.33 -7.59 14.78
N GLU A 22 -18.24 -8.35 14.70
CA GLU A 22 -17.05 -7.96 13.92
C GLU A 22 -17.47 -7.69 12.47
N LEU A 23 -17.41 -6.43 12.03
CA LEU A 23 -17.56 -6.05 10.64
C LEU A 23 -16.60 -6.88 9.77
N PRO A 24 -17.03 -7.43 8.63
CA PRO A 24 -16.17 -8.21 7.75
C PRO A 24 -14.97 -7.36 7.34
N LYS A 25 -13.76 -7.77 7.77
CA LYS A 25 -12.50 -7.12 7.40
C LYS A 25 -12.43 -7.06 5.86
N PRO A 26 -12.22 -5.88 5.26
CA PRO A 26 -12.13 -5.77 3.81
C PRO A 26 -10.99 -6.65 3.30
N LYS A 27 -11.29 -7.54 2.34
CA LYS A 27 -10.28 -8.42 1.73
C LYS A 27 -9.10 -7.56 1.24
N PRO A 28 -7.84 -7.94 1.54
CA PRO A 28 -6.68 -7.18 1.10
C PRO A 28 -6.66 -7.13 -0.44
N ALA A 29 -6.53 -5.91 -0.99
CA ALA A 29 -6.40 -5.72 -2.43
C ALA A 29 -5.21 -6.55 -2.96
N PRO A 30 -5.33 -7.17 -4.14
CA PRO A 30 -4.22 -7.88 -4.75
C PRO A 30 -2.99 -6.97 -4.86
N LYS A 31 -1.81 -7.56 -4.74
CA LYS A 31 -0.55 -6.84 -4.87
C LYS A 31 -0.01 -7.03 -6.27
N VAL A 32 0.43 -5.96 -6.89
CA VAL A 32 1.00 -5.97 -8.24
C VAL A 32 2.46 -5.53 -8.17
N GLY A 33 3.32 -6.26 -8.87
CA GLY A 33 4.72 -5.91 -9.05
C GLY A 33 4.86 -4.80 -10.09
N VAL A 34 5.63 -3.76 -9.79
CA VAL A 34 5.93 -2.66 -10.69
C VAL A 34 7.44 -2.55 -10.79
N THR A 35 7.96 -2.78 -12.00
CA THR A 35 9.37 -2.61 -12.34
C THR A 35 9.53 -1.25 -12.97
N PHE A 36 10.43 -0.44 -12.44
CA PHE A 36 10.83 0.82 -13.04
C PHE A 36 12.17 0.67 -13.76
N VAL A 37 12.26 1.27 -14.94
CA VAL A 37 13.48 1.42 -15.72
C VAL A 37 13.71 2.91 -15.95
N PHE A 38 14.92 3.38 -15.67
CA PHE A 38 15.30 4.78 -15.73
C PHE A 38 16.57 4.96 -16.55
N ASP A 39 16.68 6.10 -17.22
CA ASP A 39 17.89 6.56 -17.92
C ASP A 39 18.95 7.16 -16.96
N ILE A 40 18.93 6.80 -15.68
CA ILE A 40 19.91 7.26 -14.66
C ILE A 40 20.49 6.04 -13.95
N ASP A 41 21.77 6.06 -13.58
CA ASP A 41 22.38 4.92 -12.89
C ASP A 41 21.85 4.74 -11.45
N ASP A 42 21.77 5.84 -10.69
CA ASP A 42 21.46 5.84 -9.26
C ASP A 42 20.45 6.94 -8.88
N GLY A 43 19.64 6.65 -7.87
CA GLY A 43 18.65 7.58 -7.33
C GLY A 43 17.65 6.90 -6.42
N VAL A 44 16.50 7.56 -6.20
CA VAL A 44 15.39 7.03 -5.42
C VAL A 44 14.10 7.29 -6.16
N VAL A 45 13.32 6.23 -6.41
CA VAL A 45 11.94 6.35 -6.89
C VAL A 45 11.00 6.27 -5.69
N GLN A 46 9.91 7.02 -5.71
CA GLN A 46 8.83 6.93 -4.74
C GLN A 46 7.49 6.69 -5.46
N ILE A 47 6.75 5.69 -4.98
CA ILE A 47 5.41 5.36 -5.45
C ILE A 47 4.60 4.78 -4.29
N ALA A 48 3.33 5.14 -4.19
CA ALA A 48 2.45 4.70 -3.10
C ALA A 48 3.00 5.02 -1.69
N GLY A 49 3.79 6.09 -1.56
CA GLY A 49 4.48 6.45 -0.31
C GLY A 49 5.68 5.55 0.04
N ARG A 50 6.04 4.60 -0.83
CA ARG A 50 7.23 3.76 -0.69
C ARG A 50 8.36 4.33 -1.51
N SER A 51 9.50 4.59 -0.86
CA SER A 51 10.73 5.00 -1.52
C SER A 51 11.59 3.75 -1.76
N GLN A 52 11.97 3.51 -3.01
CA GLN A 52 12.82 2.42 -3.42
C GLN A 52 14.09 2.98 -4.08
N PRO A 53 15.30 2.53 -3.67
CA PRO A 53 16.52 2.93 -4.35
C PRO A 53 16.52 2.39 -5.79
N ILE A 54 17.01 3.22 -6.70
CA ILE A 54 17.32 2.85 -8.08
C ILE A 54 18.77 2.39 -8.09
N LYS A 55 19.00 1.19 -8.63
CA LYS A 55 20.34 0.63 -8.83
C LYS A 55 20.47 0.20 -10.28
N TYR A 56 21.53 0.65 -10.94
CA TYR A 56 21.79 0.35 -12.35
C TYR A 56 20.57 0.69 -13.25
N GLY A 57 19.94 1.85 -12.98
CA GLY A 57 18.76 2.30 -13.73
C GLY A 57 17.49 1.49 -13.54
N SER A 58 17.40 0.65 -12.51
CA SER A 58 16.18 -0.11 -12.23
C SER A 58 15.76 -0.08 -10.76
N ALA A 59 14.46 -0.18 -10.53
CA ALA A 59 13.88 -0.36 -9.20
C ALA A 59 12.65 -1.25 -9.29
N TYR A 60 12.44 -2.11 -8.30
CA TYR A 60 11.23 -2.93 -8.21
C TYR A 60 10.46 -2.60 -6.94
N VAL A 61 9.15 -2.41 -7.07
CA VAL A 61 8.24 -2.18 -5.95
C VAL A 61 7.03 -3.08 -6.09
N VAL A 62 6.44 -3.42 -4.96
CA VAL A 62 5.11 -4.04 -4.92
C VAL A 62 4.14 -3.02 -4.35
N VAL A 63 3.04 -2.76 -5.05
CA VAL A 63 2.00 -1.82 -4.62
C VAL A 63 0.63 -2.49 -4.62
N PRO A 64 -0.30 -2.04 -3.75
CA PRO A 64 -1.69 -2.48 -3.82
C PRO A 64 -2.31 -2.17 -5.19
N SER A 65 -3.14 -3.05 -5.72
CA SER A 65 -3.88 -2.80 -6.95
C SER A 65 -5.11 -1.92 -6.70
N ASN A 66 -5.78 -1.57 -7.80
CA ASN A 66 -7.02 -0.79 -7.82
C ASN A 66 -6.85 0.66 -7.32
N LYS A 67 -5.67 1.25 -7.54
CA LYS A 67 -5.32 2.60 -7.10
C LYS A 67 -4.45 3.30 -8.14
N LYS A 68 -4.60 4.62 -8.21
CA LYS A 68 -3.72 5.51 -8.98
C LYS A 68 -2.62 6.04 -8.06
N TYR A 69 -1.37 5.84 -8.45
CA TYR A 69 -0.22 6.31 -7.70
C TYR A 69 0.56 7.36 -8.49
N SER A 70 0.99 8.42 -7.81
CA SER A 70 1.99 9.32 -8.37
C SER A 70 3.37 8.67 -8.25
N ILE A 71 4.16 8.78 -9.31
CA ILE A 71 5.55 8.33 -9.34
C ILE A 71 6.44 9.57 -9.23
N ARG A 72 7.34 9.54 -8.25
CA ARG A 72 8.31 10.60 -8.02
C ARG A 72 9.71 10.03 -8.12
N LEU A 73 10.64 10.81 -8.62
CA LEU A 73 12.04 10.47 -8.81
C LEU A 73 12.90 11.51 -8.14
N LYS A 74 13.89 11.07 -7.39
CA LYS A 74 14.99 11.89 -6.87
C LYS A 74 16.29 11.29 -7.39
N PRO A 75 16.88 11.85 -8.47
CA PRO A 75 18.18 11.39 -8.98
C PRO A 75 19.27 11.51 -7.92
N ALA A 76 20.28 10.65 -7.96
CA ALA A 76 21.47 10.82 -7.13
C ALA A 76 22.12 12.19 -7.39
N GLY A 77 22.50 12.90 -6.33
CA GLY A 77 23.05 14.26 -6.42
C GLY A 77 22.00 15.38 -6.60
N SER A 78 20.71 15.07 -6.73
CA SER A 78 19.63 16.05 -6.68
C SER A 78 19.01 16.09 -5.28
N ASP A 79 18.75 17.27 -4.74
CA ASP A 79 18.01 17.44 -3.48
C ASP A 79 16.49 17.44 -3.66
N THR A 80 16.04 17.60 -4.91
CA THR A 80 14.63 17.83 -5.24
C THR A 80 13.94 16.58 -5.78
N TRP A 81 12.73 16.32 -5.30
CA TRP A 81 11.83 15.30 -5.84
C TRP A 81 11.10 15.82 -7.07
N GLN A 82 11.16 15.07 -8.16
CA GLN A 82 10.47 15.37 -9.40
C GLN A 82 9.33 14.37 -9.61
N THR A 83 8.11 14.85 -9.86
CA THR A 83 7.00 13.97 -10.25
C THR A 83 7.14 13.63 -11.73
N ILE A 84 7.42 12.36 -12.05
CA ILE A 84 7.65 11.91 -13.43
C ILE A 84 6.37 11.39 -14.10
N GLY A 85 5.33 11.10 -13.32
CA GLY A 85 4.00 10.82 -13.84
C GLY A 85 3.12 10.04 -12.86
N LYS A 86 2.14 9.32 -13.39
CA LYS A 86 1.13 8.59 -12.61
C LYS A 86 0.93 7.19 -13.18
N LEU A 87 0.86 6.20 -12.30
CA LEU A 87 0.55 4.82 -12.63
C LEU A 87 -0.83 4.46 -12.10
N ALA A 88 -1.75 4.08 -12.99
CA ALA A 88 -3.01 3.45 -12.61
C ALA A 88 -2.78 1.95 -12.50
N VAL A 89 -2.77 1.42 -11.28
CA VAL A 89 -2.57 -0.01 -11.03
C VAL A 89 -3.94 -0.66 -10.98
N GLU A 90 -4.25 -1.46 -11.98
CA GLU A 90 -5.49 -2.21 -12.05
C GLU A 90 -5.32 -3.57 -11.34
N PRO A 91 -6.41 -4.17 -10.82
CA PRO A 91 -6.39 -5.48 -10.19
C PRO A 91 -6.27 -6.58 -11.26
N ILE A 92 -5.09 -6.72 -11.85
CA ILE A 92 -4.81 -7.77 -12.84
C ILE A 92 -3.92 -8.82 -12.21
N ALA A 93 -4.37 -10.07 -12.20
CA ALA A 93 -3.59 -11.21 -11.74
C ALA A 93 -3.38 -12.20 -12.89
N PRO A 94 -2.19 -12.79 -13.06
CA PRO A 94 -0.90 -12.49 -12.40
C PRO A 94 -0.10 -11.45 -13.19
N ALA A 95 -0.59 -10.22 -13.37
CA ALA A 95 0.15 -9.22 -14.15
C ALA A 95 1.06 -8.33 -13.29
N GLY A 96 2.11 -7.82 -13.92
CA GLY A 96 2.97 -6.75 -13.41
C GLY A 96 2.91 -5.53 -14.32
N TYR A 97 3.54 -4.43 -13.89
CA TYR A 97 3.77 -3.26 -14.74
C TYR A 97 5.27 -3.06 -14.94
N VAL A 98 5.65 -2.62 -16.13
CA VAL A 98 6.96 -2.07 -16.43
C VAL A 98 6.76 -0.58 -16.72
N VAL A 99 7.44 0.27 -15.97
CA VAL A 99 7.36 1.71 -16.09
C VAL A 99 8.73 2.21 -16.53
N GLU A 100 8.85 2.64 -17.77
CA GLU A 100 10.10 3.11 -18.34
C GLU A 100 10.09 4.64 -18.37
N PHE A 101 11.14 5.27 -17.86
CA PHE A 101 11.32 6.71 -17.89
C PHE A 101 12.62 7.06 -18.60
N HIS A 102 12.51 7.37 -19.90
CA HIS A 102 13.64 7.66 -20.78
C HIS A 102 13.49 9.03 -21.40
N LYS A 103 14.53 9.87 -21.29
CA LYS A 103 14.60 11.20 -21.92
C LYS A 103 13.36 12.06 -21.66
N GLY A 104 12.81 12.00 -20.44
CA GLY A 104 11.62 12.76 -20.04
C GLY A 104 10.28 12.17 -20.50
N LYS A 105 10.26 11.00 -21.13
CA LYS A 105 9.03 10.28 -21.51
C LYS A 105 8.79 9.11 -20.57
N LEU A 106 7.56 9.01 -20.06
CA LEU A 106 7.09 7.89 -19.26
C LEU A 106 6.29 6.94 -20.15
N THR A 107 6.74 5.69 -20.24
CA THR A 107 6.02 4.59 -20.88
C THR A 107 5.58 3.61 -19.79
N ILE A 108 4.37 3.08 -19.91
CA ILE A 108 3.82 2.12 -18.96
C ILE A 108 3.31 0.92 -19.75
N ASP A 109 3.98 -0.21 -19.57
CA ASP A 109 3.64 -1.48 -20.17
C ASP A 109 3.06 -2.41 -19.11
N GLN A 110 1.82 -2.83 -19.32
CA GLN A 110 1.23 -3.91 -18.53
C GLN A 110 1.77 -5.24 -19.03
N ARG A 111 2.35 -6.03 -18.14
CA ARG A 111 2.82 -7.39 -18.42
C ARG A 111 1.84 -8.37 -17.80
N ASP A 112 0.92 -8.89 -18.61
CA ASP A 112 0.15 -10.06 -18.20
C ASP A 112 1.12 -11.22 -17.95
N GLY A 113 1.18 -11.72 -16.71
CA GLY A 113 2.01 -12.88 -16.34
C GLY A 113 1.42 -14.20 -16.83
N GLY A 114 0.82 -14.18 -18.02
CA GLY A 114 0.49 -15.38 -18.75
C GLY A 114 1.79 -16.07 -19.15
N THR A 115 2.15 -17.10 -18.40
CA THR A 115 3.07 -18.17 -18.83
C THR A 115 2.82 -18.49 -20.30
N ARG A 116 3.83 -18.28 -21.15
CA ARG A 116 3.97 -19.05 -22.39
C ARG A 116 4.82 -20.28 -22.08
#